data_AF-A0A2E4DP44-F1
#
_entry.id   AF-A0A2E4DP44-F1
#
_cell.length_a   1.000
_cell.length_b   1.000
_cell.length_c   1.000
_cell.angle_alpha   90.00
_cell.angle_beta   90.00
_cell.angle_gamma   90.00
#
_symmetry.space_group_name_H-M   'P 1'
#
loop_
_entity.id
_entity.type
_entity.pdbx_description
1 polymer ?
#
loop_
_entity_poly.entity_id
_entity_poly.type
_entity_poly.pdbx_seq_one_letter_code
_entity_poly.pdbx_strand_id
1 'polypeptide(L)'
;MGIQPYVVYLSSSAHSNWKEPVKTKYTKNGNVIFVGPCEDHGLSDAMGAPGDTKPGHKLRITQMLNKSDILFGYIPDDRYRSFNIMLEIGIAHAKGKKILFVNEARSLNNEMECVQSYIDQSFDSLSNGLDSLHQIITAPSENGGASSEQSKFIQPSDHLEHKIFLSGSPSSAWENRVKAQYQDDKSVTIITGSRIQDLAEADILFACRTDSEGRLFNLALAVGYANALGKQILFINQGDHYSHAYDYVKPFADGYFTTLDEGLRYLDYAVGIEDRL
;
A
#
# COMPACT_ATOMS: atom_id res chain seq x y z
N MET A 1 -23.13 -24.78 -15.53
CA MET A 1 -22.09 -23.75 -15.35
C MET A 1 -21.62 -23.85 -13.90
N GLY A 2 -20.32 -24.04 -13.67
CA GLY A 2 -19.78 -24.03 -12.30
C GLY A 2 -19.84 -22.62 -11.73
N ILE A 3 -20.13 -22.49 -10.43
CA ILE A 3 -20.05 -21.21 -9.73
C ILE A 3 -18.57 -20.82 -9.66
N GLN A 4 -18.23 -19.62 -10.13
CA GLN A 4 -16.90 -19.06 -9.90
C GLN A 4 -16.88 -18.45 -8.49
N PRO A 5 -16.05 -18.94 -7.56
CA PRO A 5 -16.00 -18.40 -6.21
C PRO A 5 -15.39 -17.00 -6.20
N TYR A 6 -15.87 -16.15 -5.29
CA TYR A 6 -15.15 -14.93 -4.91
C TYR A 6 -13.87 -15.30 -4.17
N VAL A 7 -12.77 -14.64 -4.51
CA VAL A 7 -11.53 -14.72 -3.74
C VAL A 7 -11.43 -13.48 -2.86
N VAL A 8 -11.48 -13.66 -1.54
CA VAL A 8 -11.51 -12.57 -0.56
C VAL A 8 -10.19 -12.54 0.20
N TYR A 9 -9.48 -11.42 0.12
CA TYR A 9 -8.26 -11.17 0.87
C TYR A 9 -8.56 -10.62 2.25
N LEU A 10 -8.24 -11.37 3.30
CA LEU A 10 -8.45 -10.98 4.70
C LEU A 10 -7.22 -10.26 5.26
N SER A 11 -7.29 -8.94 5.28
CA SER A 11 -6.25 -8.03 5.76
C SER A 11 -6.51 -7.62 7.22
N SER A 12 -5.49 -7.74 8.07
CA SER A 12 -5.52 -7.36 9.49
C SER A 12 -4.11 -7.46 10.07
N SER A 13 -3.90 -6.95 11.28
CA SER A 13 -2.80 -7.40 12.14
C SER A 13 -2.79 -8.93 12.23
N ALA A 14 -1.61 -9.54 12.24
CA ALA A 14 -1.43 -10.98 12.41
C ALA A 14 -1.83 -11.46 13.82
N HIS A 15 -1.91 -10.55 14.79
CA HIS A 15 -2.16 -10.85 16.20
C HIS A 15 -3.66 -10.98 16.57
N SER A 16 -4.54 -11.22 15.59
CA SER A 16 -5.97 -11.36 15.83
C SER A 16 -6.52 -12.62 15.18
N ASN A 17 -7.33 -13.36 15.95
CA ASN A 17 -7.90 -14.65 15.55
C ASN A 17 -9.25 -14.53 14.80
N TRP A 18 -9.73 -13.31 14.53
CA TRP A 18 -11.05 -13.09 13.90
C TRP A 18 -11.24 -13.80 12.56
N LYS A 19 -10.14 -14.07 11.83
CA LYS A 19 -10.17 -14.75 10.53
C LYS A 19 -10.61 -16.21 10.65
N GLU A 20 -10.28 -16.89 11.76
CA GLU A 20 -10.60 -18.32 11.95
C GLU A 20 -12.11 -18.58 12.04
N PRO A 21 -12.90 -17.87 12.87
CA PRO A 21 -14.35 -17.98 12.86
C PRO A 21 -14.97 -17.66 11.50
N VAL A 22 -14.43 -16.66 10.78
CA VAL A 22 -14.91 -16.28 9.44
C VAL A 22 -14.67 -17.43 8.46
N LYS A 23 -13.42 -17.93 8.35
CA LYS A 23 -13.09 -19.07 7.49
C LYS A 23 -13.96 -20.29 7.82
N THR A 24 -14.16 -20.57 9.12
CA THR A 24 -14.98 -21.69 9.61
C THR A 24 -16.44 -21.59 9.18
N LYS A 25 -17.03 -20.38 9.19
CA LYS A 25 -18.41 -20.13 8.73
C LYS A 25 -18.64 -20.54 7.28
N TYR A 26 -17.60 -20.50 6.45
CA TYR A 26 -17.68 -20.75 5.01
C TYR A 26 -16.94 -22.00 4.54
N THR A 27 -16.44 -22.86 5.43
CA THR A 27 -15.65 -24.05 5.06
C THR A 27 -16.35 -24.97 4.03
N LYS A 28 -17.69 -25.01 4.03
CA LYS A 28 -18.49 -25.81 3.08
C LYS A 28 -19.10 -24.99 1.94
N ASN A 29 -18.78 -23.71 1.83
CA ASN A 29 -19.33 -22.81 0.84
C ASN A 29 -18.39 -22.73 -0.37
N GLY A 30 -18.80 -23.33 -1.49
CA GLY A 30 -18.05 -23.30 -2.75
C GLY A 30 -18.02 -21.95 -3.47
N ASN A 31 -18.66 -20.91 -2.92
CA ASN A 31 -18.77 -19.58 -3.53
C ASN A 31 -17.69 -18.61 -3.04
N VAL A 32 -16.83 -19.02 -2.10
CA VAL A 32 -15.79 -18.14 -1.55
C VAL A 32 -14.50 -18.88 -1.23
N ILE A 33 -13.37 -18.25 -1.51
CA ILE A 33 -12.02 -18.66 -1.12
C ILE A 33 -11.40 -17.52 -0.33
N PHE A 34 -10.96 -17.79 0.90
CA PHE A 34 -10.23 -16.81 1.70
C PHE A 34 -8.73 -16.93 1.51
N VAL A 35 -8.08 -15.81 1.23
CA VAL A 35 -6.63 -15.66 1.13
C VAL A 35 -6.16 -14.52 2.03
N GLY A 36 -4.84 -14.32 2.15
CA GLY A 36 -4.30 -13.27 2.99
C GLY A 36 -2.79 -13.36 3.19
N PRO A 37 -2.23 -12.46 4.03
CA PRO A 37 -0.82 -12.50 4.41
C PRO A 37 -0.51 -13.77 5.23
N CYS A 38 0.77 -14.01 5.51
CA CYS A 38 1.16 -15.09 6.41
C CYS A 38 0.57 -14.84 7.81
N GLU A 39 -0.05 -15.86 8.41
CA GLU A 39 -0.61 -15.80 9.76
C GLU A 39 0.30 -16.49 10.78
N ASP A 40 1.31 -17.25 10.33
CA ASP A 40 2.36 -17.79 11.18
C ASP A 40 3.39 -16.70 11.46
N HIS A 41 3.38 -16.19 12.69
CA HIS A 41 4.27 -15.12 13.14
C HIS A 41 5.76 -15.48 12.97
N GLY A 42 6.16 -16.70 13.33
CA GLY A 42 7.56 -17.11 13.26
C GLY A 42 8.05 -17.22 11.82
N LEU A 43 7.20 -17.79 10.94
CA LEU A 43 7.49 -17.82 9.51
C LEU A 43 7.46 -16.42 8.89
N SER A 44 6.53 -15.57 9.30
CA SER A 44 6.46 -14.19 8.79
C SER A 44 7.72 -13.41 9.19
N ASP A 45 8.09 -13.42 10.46
CA ASP A 45 9.29 -12.71 10.95
C ASP A 45 10.57 -13.25 10.30
N ALA A 46 10.64 -14.57 10.07
CA ALA A 46 11.77 -15.18 9.35
C ALA A 46 11.85 -14.73 7.89
N MET A 47 10.70 -14.50 7.23
CA MET A 47 10.62 -14.03 5.84
C MET A 47 10.77 -12.50 5.75
N GLY A 48 11.90 -11.98 6.22
CA GLY A 48 12.21 -10.54 6.29
C GLY A 48 13.25 -10.17 7.35
N ALA A 49 13.71 -11.15 8.14
CA ALA A 49 14.76 -10.98 9.13
C ALA A 49 16.11 -10.52 8.51
N PRO A 50 17.02 -9.91 9.29
CA PRO A 50 18.35 -9.56 8.83
C PRO A 50 19.07 -10.75 8.17
N GLY A 51 19.40 -10.63 6.88
CA GLY A 51 20.02 -11.70 6.09
C GLY A 51 19.04 -12.51 5.22
N ASP A 52 17.73 -12.29 5.33
CA ASP A 52 16.77 -12.82 4.36
C ASP A 52 16.92 -12.08 3.03
N THR A 53 17.40 -12.81 2.02
CA THR A 53 17.59 -12.32 0.66
C THR A 53 16.36 -12.57 -0.23
N LYS A 54 15.27 -13.12 0.33
CA LYS A 54 14.07 -13.50 -0.41
C LYS A 54 12.88 -12.62 -0.02
N PRO A 55 12.26 -11.87 -0.95
CA PRO A 55 11.15 -10.97 -0.65
C PRO A 55 9.81 -11.73 -0.50
N GLY A 56 9.74 -12.68 0.43
CA GLY A 56 8.58 -13.55 0.62
C GLY A 56 7.29 -12.79 0.93
N HIS A 57 7.38 -11.74 1.76
CA HIS A 57 6.23 -10.89 2.09
C HIS A 57 5.62 -10.20 0.88
N LYS A 58 6.44 -9.46 0.10
CA LYS A 58 5.98 -8.81 -1.13
C LYS A 58 5.38 -9.82 -2.11
N LEU A 59 6.06 -10.94 -2.34
CA LEU A 59 5.57 -11.98 -3.24
C LEU A 59 4.21 -12.53 -2.79
N ARG A 60 4.07 -12.87 -1.51
CA ARG A 60 2.82 -13.41 -0.95
C ARG A 60 1.68 -12.40 -1.06
N ILE A 61 1.89 -11.17 -0.59
CA ILE A 61 0.87 -10.10 -0.59
C ILE A 61 0.42 -9.84 -2.02
N THR A 62 1.35 -9.56 -2.93
CA THR A 62 1.01 -9.24 -4.33
C THR A 62 0.35 -10.41 -5.05
N GLN A 63 0.81 -11.66 -4.86
CA GLN A 63 0.20 -12.82 -5.50
C GLN A 63 -1.23 -13.07 -5.01
N MET A 64 -1.48 -12.98 -3.71
CA MET A 64 -2.82 -13.18 -3.15
C MET A 64 -3.77 -12.02 -3.51
N LEU A 65 -3.30 -10.77 -3.45
CA LEU A 65 -4.09 -9.60 -3.88
C LEU A 65 -4.42 -9.61 -5.37
N ASN A 66 -3.48 -10.04 -6.22
CA ASN A 66 -3.72 -10.18 -7.65
C ASN A 66 -4.87 -11.12 -7.98
N LYS A 67 -5.03 -12.19 -7.17
CA LYS A 67 -6.04 -13.22 -7.36
C LYS A 67 -7.36 -12.93 -6.64
N SER A 68 -7.42 -11.92 -5.77
CA SER A 68 -8.64 -11.57 -5.05
C SER A 68 -9.54 -10.65 -5.86
N ASP A 69 -10.83 -10.74 -5.58
CA ASP A 69 -11.87 -9.84 -6.07
C ASP A 69 -12.16 -8.75 -5.03
N ILE A 70 -12.03 -9.10 -3.74
CA ILE A 70 -12.37 -8.27 -2.60
C ILE A 70 -11.19 -8.23 -1.61
N LEU A 71 -10.81 -7.03 -1.16
CA LEU A 71 -10.05 -6.85 0.07
C LEU A 71 -11.03 -6.58 1.22
N PHE A 72 -10.93 -7.37 2.27
CA PHE A 72 -11.60 -7.13 3.55
C PHE A 72 -10.56 -6.77 4.60
N GLY A 73 -10.46 -5.49 4.95
CA GLY A 73 -9.53 -4.98 5.95
C GLY A 73 -10.20 -4.81 7.31
N TYR A 74 -9.51 -5.19 8.38
CA TYR A 74 -10.01 -5.03 9.74
C TYR A 74 -8.93 -4.54 10.71
N ILE A 75 -9.24 -3.44 11.42
CA ILE A 75 -8.47 -2.93 12.55
C ILE A 75 -9.31 -3.09 13.83
N PRO A 76 -8.98 -4.08 14.70
CA PRO A 76 -9.71 -4.30 15.95
C PRO A 76 -9.40 -3.26 17.02
N ASP A 77 -8.15 -2.81 17.09
CA ASP A 77 -7.65 -1.89 18.11
C ASP A 77 -6.36 -1.18 17.62
N ASP A 78 -5.92 -0.19 18.39
CA ASP A 78 -4.78 0.66 18.07
C ASP A 78 -3.44 0.17 18.66
N ARG A 79 -3.42 -0.99 19.33
CA ARG A 79 -2.19 -1.55 19.93
C ARG A 79 -1.15 -1.88 18.87
N TYR A 80 -1.60 -2.21 17.66
CA TYR A 80 -0.74 -2.50 16.53
C TYR A 80 -0.64 -1.32 15.60
N ARG A 81 0.50 -1.20 14.91
CA ARG A 81 0.74 -0.12 13.96
C ARG A 81 -0.26 -0.15 12.79
N SER A 82 -0.69 -1.33 12.33
CA SER A 82 -1.70 -1.54 11.27
C SER A 82 -1.35 -0.93 9.90
N PHE A 83 -0.08 -0.62 9.68
CA PHE A 83 0.44 -0.06 8.42
C PHE A 83 0.31 -1.05 7.23
N ASN A 84 0.35 -2.37 7.49
CA ASN A 84 0.28 -3.40 6.45
C ASN A 84 -1.04 -3.32 5.70
N ILE A 85 -2.12 -3.03 6.42
CA ILE A 85 -3.46 -2.89 5.85
C ILE A 85 -3.50 -1.67 4.90
N MET A 86 -2.82 -0.58 5.26
CA MET A 86 -2.76 0.62 4.40
C MET A 86 -2.02 0.32 3.09
N LEU A 87 -0.90 -0.40 3.18
CA LEU A 87 -0.16 -0.87 2.01
C LEU A 87 -1.05 -1.75 1.11
N GLU A 88 -1.78 -2.70 1.71
CA GLU A 88 -2.66 -3.61 0.99
C GLU A 88 -3.86 -2.88 0.35
N ILE A 89 -4.43 -1.86 1.02
CA ILE A 89 -5.46 -0.97 0.46
C ILE A 89 -4.92 -0.23 -0.77
N GLY A 90 -3.69 0.29 -0.72
CA GLY A 90 -3.07 0.97 -1.85
C GLY A 90 -2.95 0.06 -3.08
N ILE A 91 -2.50 -1.19 -2.86
CA ILE A 91 -2.42 -2.21 -3.92
C ILE A 91 -3.82 -2.56 -4.46
N ALA A 92 -4.79 -2.78 -3.57
CA ALA A 92 -6.15 -3.16 -3.94
C ALA A 92 -6.84 -2.06 -4.76
N HIS A 93 -6.69 -0.80 -4.36
CA HIS A 93 -7.27 0.35 -5.06
C HIS A 93 -6.69 0.49 -6.46
N ALA A 94 -5.37 0.43 -6.62
CA ALA A 94 -4.70 0.46 -7.92
C ALA A 94 -5.16 -0.67 -8.86
N LYS A 95 -5.55 -1.82 -8.30
CA LYS A 95 -6.00 -3.00 -9.06
C LYS A 95 -7.52 -3.06 -9.24
N GLY A 96 -8.25 -2.01 -8.87
CA GLY A 96 -9.70 -1.94 -8.99
C GLY A 96 -10.43 -3.03 -8.19
N LYS A 97 -9.85 -3.49 -7.07
CA LYS A 97 -10.50 -4.47 -6.19
C LYS A 97 -11.56 -3.78 -5.37
N LYS A 98 -12.63 -4.52 -5.04
CA LYS A 98 -13.62 -4.04 -4.07
C LYS A 98 -13.00 -4.03 -2.68
N ILE A 99 -13.12 -2.94 -1.94
CA ILE A 99 -12.51 -2.76 -0.62
C ILE A 99 -13.60 -2.53 0.43
N LEU A 100 -13.73 -3.50 1.34
CA LEU A 100 -14.52 -3.41 2.55
C LEU A 100 -13.56 -3.19 3.72
N PHE A 101 -13.79 -2.15 4.52
CA PHE A 101 -12.89 -1.79 5.60
C PHE A 101 -13.63 -1.62 6.92
N VAL A 102 -13.13 -2.25 7.97
CA VAL A 102 -13.69 -2.19 9.32
C VAL A 102 -12.67 -1.53 10.25
N ASN A 103 -13.05 -0.46 10.93
CA ASN A 103 -12.24 0.19 11.96
C ASN A 103 -12.97 0.26 13.31
N GLU A 104 -12.65 -0.67 14.22
CA GLU A 104 -13.10 -0.60 15.61
C GLU A 104 -12.14 0.23 16.49
N ALA A 105 -10.91 0.48 16.01
CA ALA A 105 -9.94 1.34 16.67
C ALA A 105 -10.26 2.83 16.48
N ARG A 106 -11.19 3.35 17.28
CA ARG A 106 -11.74 4.71 17.09
C ARG A 106 -10.74 5.83 17.32
N SER A 107 -9.69 5.56 18.09
CA SER A 107 -8.55 6.45 18.25
C SER A 107 -7.81 6.72 16.94
N LEU A 108 -7.97 5.86 15.92
CA LEU A 108 -7.32 5.99 14.62
C LEU A 108 -8.16 6.66 13.54
N ASN A 109 -9.35 7.19 13.88
CA ASN A 109 -10.27 7.75 12.88
C ASN A 109 -9.64 8.86 12.04
N ASN A 110 -8.80 9.70 12.64
CA ASN A 110 -8.12 10.79 11.93
C ASN A 110 -7.05 10.23 10.98
N GLU A 111 -6.27 9.24 11.42
CA GLU A 111 -5.27 8.60 10.57
C GLU A 111 -5.91 7.85 9.40
N MET A 112 -7.16 7.39 9.55
CA MET A 112 -7.92 6.74 8.47
C MET A 112 -8.39 7.70 7.38
N GLU A 113 -8.37 9.03 7.59
CA GLU A 113 -8.79 10.00 6.57
C GLU A 113 -8.06 9.80 5.24
N CYS A 114 -6.78 9.40 5.30
CA CYS A 114 -5.97 9.16 4.11
C CYS A 114 -6.47 8.02 3.22
N VAL A 115 -7.33 7.11 3.69
CA VAL A 115 -7.87 5.99 2.90
C VAL A 115 -9.34 6.11 2.53
N GLN A 116 -10.09 7.05 3.13
CA GLN A 116 -11.56 7.09 3.00
C GLN A 116 -12.03 7.20 1.55
N SER A 117 -11.31 7.94 0.70
CA SER A 117 -11.66 8.09 -0.71
C SER A 117 -11.30 6.89 -1.59
N TYR A 118 -10.67 5.85 -1.02
CA TYR A 118 -10.14 4.70 -1.75
C TYR A 118 -10.76 3.37 -1.32
N ILE A 119 -11.71 3.41 -0.39
CA ILE A 119 -12.48 2.25 0.08
C ILE A 119 -13.92 2.35 -0.44
N ASP A 120 -14.55 1.21 -0.75
CA ASP A 120 -15.93 1.21 -1.27
C ASP A 120 -16.96 1.26 -0.13
N GLN A 121 -16.68 0.55 0.97
CA GLN A 121 -17.55 0.54 2.15
C GLN A 121 -16.71 0.52 3.42
N SER A 122 -17.11 1.37 4.37
CA SER A 122 -16.48 1.50 5.68
C SER A 122 -17.46 1.07 6.77
N PHE A 123 -16.96 0.39 7.79
CA PHE A 123 -17.76 -0.12 8.89
C PHE A 123 -17.10 0.14 10.23
N ASP A 124 -18.01 0.28 11.18
CA ASP A 124 -17.75 0.67 12.55
C ASP A 124 -17.72 -0.53 13.52
N SER A 125 -18.05 -1.72 13.01
CA SER A 125 -17.96 -2.99 13.70
C SER A 125 -17.68 -4.14 12.74
N LEU A 126 -16.99 -5.17 13.22
CA LEU A 126 -16.68 -6.37 12.46
C LEU A 126 -17.95 -7.09 12.02
N SER A 127 -18.98 -7.13 12.86
CA SER A 127 -20.27 -7.76 12.51
C SER A 127 -20.87 -7.15 11.24
N ASN A 128 -20.94 -5.81 11.19
CA ASN A 128 -21.58 -5.11 10.07
C ASN A 128 -20.78 -5.28 8.77
N GLY A 129 -19.44 -5.26 8.87
CA GLY A 129 -18.58 -5.56 7.73
C GLY A 129 -18.79 -6.98 7.22
N LEU A 130 -18.80 -7.97 8.11
CA LEU A 130 -19.00 -9.38 7.73
C LEU A 130 -20.39 -9.65 7.16
N ASP A 131 -21.42 -8.93 7.61
CA ASP A 131 -22.76 -9.01 7.05
C ASP A 131 -22.80 -8.44 5.62
N SER A 132 -22.15 -7.31 5.36
CA SER A 132 -22.00 -6.79 3.99
C SER A 132 -21.21 -7.75 3.09
N LEU A 133 -20.11 -8.32 3.59
CA LEU A 133 -19.36 -9.35 2.86
C LEU A 133 -20.25 -10.54 2.54
N HIS A 134 -21.07 -11.00 3.49
CA HIS A 134 -21.99 -12.11 3.30
C HIS A 134 -23.01 -11.83 2.20
N GLN A 135 -23.57 -10.62 2.16
CA GLN A 135 -24.50 -10.20 1.12
C GLN A 135 -23.84 -10.24 -0.26
N ILE A 136 -22.59 -9.76 -0.38
CA ILE A 136 -21.87 -9.75 -1.66
C ILE A 136 -21.61 -11.16 -2.19
N ILE A 137 -21.12 -12.06 -1.33
CA ILE A 137 -20.75 -13.44 -1.75
C ILE A 137 -21.97 -14.35 -1.97
N THR A 138 -23.16 -13.97 -1.48
CA THR A 138 -24.40 -14.74 -1.67
C THR A 138 -25.34 -14.13 -2.70
N ALA A 139 -25.09 -12.89 -3.14
CA ALA A 139 -25.85 -12.27 -4.22
C ALA A 139 -25.72 -13.08 -5.52
N PRO A 140 -26.81 -13.19 -6.33
CA PRO A 140 -26.73 -13.74 -7.67
C PRO A 140 -25.68 -12.96 -8.48
N SER A 141 -24.77 -13.67 -9.15
CA SER A 141 -23.73 -13.05 -9.95
C SER A 141 -24.34 -12.25 -11.11
N GLU A 142 -24.37 -10.93 -10.97
CA GLU A 142 -24.44 -10.01 -12.10
C GLU A 142 -23.02 -9.82 -12.63
N ASN A 143 -22.53 -10.80 -13.39
CA ASN A 143 -21.29 -10.63 -14.15
C ASN A 143 -21.56 -9.64 -15.31
N GLY A 144 -21.35 -8.36 -15.04
CA GLY A 144 -21.49 -7.28 -16.01
C GLY A 144 -20.31 -6.31 -15.96
N GLY A 145 -19.43 -6.43 -16.95
CA GLY A 145 -18.62 -5.30 -17.43
C GLY A 145 -17.22 -5.18 -16.85
N ALA A 146 -16.25 -5.88 -17.45
CA ALA A 146 -14.88 -5.38 -17.45
C ALA A 146 -14.83 -4.16 -18.40
N SER A 147 -14.63 -2.97 -17.85
CA SER A 147 -14.27 -1.80 -18.64
C SER A 147 -12.84 -1.99 -19.14
N SER A 148 -12.70 -2.16 -20.45
CA SER A 148 -11.40 -2.09 -21.13
C SER A 148 -10.94 -0.64 -21.12
N GLU A 149 -9.97 -0.31 -20.27
CA GLU A 149 -9.22 0.93 -20.44
C GLU A 149 -8.40 0.83 -21.71
N GLN A 150 -8.73 1.68 -22.69
CA GLN A 150 -7.88 1.90 -23.84
C GLN A 150 -6.60 2.59 -23.35
N SER A 151 -5.48 1.88 -23.44
CA SER A 151 -4.16 2.49 -23.32
C SER A 151 -4.06 3.61 -24.37
N LYS A 152 -4.10 4.86 -23.90
CA LYS A 152 -3.79 6.00 -24.74
C LYS A 152 -2.29 5.96 -25.01
N PHE A 153 -1.93 5.80 -26.27
CA PHE A 153 -0.56 5.96 -26.72
C PHE A 153 -0.15 7.42 -26.46
N ILE A 154 0.70 7.64 -25.46
CA ILE A 154 1.26 8.96 -25.18
C ILE A 154 2.35 9.20 -26.23
N GLN A 155 2.21 10.29 -27.00
CA GLN A 155 3.26 10.75 -27.89
C GLN A 155 4.50 11.08 -27.06
N PRO A 156 5.71 10.61 -27.42
CA PRO A 156 6.92 10.96 -26.70
C PRO A 156 7.08 12.48 -26.62
N SER A 157 7.34 12.99 -25.43
CA SER A 157 7.72 14.39 -25.23
C SER A 157 9.10 14.64 -25.84
N ASP A 158 9.29 15.80 -26.47
CA ASP A 158 10.61 16.27 -26.95
C ASP A 158 11.53 16.69 -25.78
N HIS A 159 11.03 16.68 -24.55
CA HIS A 159 11.75 17.04 -23.33
C HIS A 159 11.63 15.94 -22.28
N LEU A 160 12.78 15.56 -21.69
CA LEU A 160 12.84 14.65 -20.54
C LEU A 160 12.28 15.37 -19.30
N GLU A 161 11.18 14.85 -18.77
CA GLU A 161 10.58 15.29 -17.52
C GLU A 161 10.50 14.10 -16.56
N HIS A 162 10.89 14.31 -15.31
CA HIS A 162 10.74 13.39 -14.20
C HIS A 162 9.74 13.97 -13.19
N LYS A 163 8.70 13.20 -12.88
CA LYS A 163 7.70 13.57 -11.87
C LYS A 163 7.92 12.75 -10.61
N ILE A 164 8.17 13.43 -9.50
CA ILE A 164 8.52 12.80 -8.23
C ILE A 164 7.41 13.08 -7.22
N PHE A 165 6.73 12.04 -6.77
CA PHE A 165 5.71 12.16 -5.73
C PHE A 165 6.32 12.01 -4.34
N LEU A 166 6.06 12.96 -3.45
CA LEU A 166 6.52 12.91 -2.06
C LEU A 166 5.42 12.33 -1.16
N SER A 167 5.75 11.32 -0.36
CA SER A 167 4.87 10.81 0.70
C SER A 167 5.66 10.49 1.96
N GLY A 168 5.21 10.91 3.13
CA GLY A 168 6.02 10.68 4.31
C GLY A 168 5.55 11.31 5.60
N SER A 169 6.51 11.47 6.50
CA SER A 169 6.34 12.18 7.77
C SER A 169 5.78 13.59 7.52
N PRO A 170 4.88 14.08 8.39
CA PRO A 170 4.18 15.36 8.19
C PRO A 170 5.08 16.59 8.31
N SER A 171 6.36 16.42 8.68
CA SER A 171 7.33 17.51 8.76
C SER A 171 7.61 18.05 7.36
N SER A 172 7.37 19.35 7.14
CA SER A 172 7.69 20.01 5.87
C SER A 172 9.21 20.18 5.65
N ALA A 173 10.05 19.96 6.66
CA ALA A 173 11.49 20.21 6.56
C ALA A 173 12.18 19.35 5.51
N TRP A 174 11.84 18.05 5.44
CA TRP A 174 12.42 17.16 4.43
C TRP A 174 11.85 17.45 3.04
N GLU A 175 10.53 17.68 2.93
CA GLU A 175 9.90 18.05 1.65
C GLU A 175 10.48 19.34 1.07
N ASN A 176 10.67 20.36 1.92
CA ASN A 176 11.27 21.62 1.53
C ASN A 176 12.72 21.43 1.07
N ARG A 177 13.48 20.52 1.69
CA ARG A 177 14.83 20.19 1.26
C ARG A 177 14.84 19.50 -0.12
N VAL A 178 13.91 18.58 -0.38
CA VAL A 178 13.76 17.98 -1.71
C VAL A 178 13.39 19.07 -2.74
N LYS A 179 12.39 19.90 -2.44
CA LYS A 179 11.95 21.00 -3.32
C LYS A 179 13.09 21.98 -3.64
N ALA A 180 13.89 22.35 -2.63
CA ALA A 180 15.03 23.25 -2.81
C ALA A 180 16.13 22.65 -3.69
N GLN A 181 16.36 21.34 -3.62
CA GLN A 181 17.38 20.67 -4.45
C GLN A 181 17.06 20.75 -5.94
N TYR A 182 15.78 20.65 -6.31
CA TYR A 182 15.32 20.60 -7.71
C TYR A 182 14.66 21.91 -8.19
N GLN A 183 14.75 23.00 -7.42
CA GLN A 183 14.05 24.25 -7.74
C GLN A 183 14.47 24.87 -9.09
N ASP A 184 15.71 24.63 -9.52
CA ASP A 184 16.31 25.17 -10.74
C ASP A 184 16.37 24.10 -11.88
N ASP A 185 15.99 22.86 -11.58
CA ASP A 185 16.01 21.73 -12.54
C ASP A 185 14.70 21.64 -13.31
N LYS A 186 14.66 22.17 -14.52
CA LYS A 186 13.44 22.16 -15.37
C LYS A 186 12.99 20.78 -15.80
N SER A 187 13.84 19.75 -15.67
CA SER A 187 13.51 18.36 -15.95
C SER A 187 12.87 17.65 -14.77
N VAL A 188 12.73 18.27 -13.59
CA VAL A 188 12.18 17.62 -12.40
C VAL A 188 10.99 18.40 -11.85
N THR A 189 9.84 17.72 -11.79
CA THR A 189 8.61 18.22 -11.19
C THR A 189 8.34 17.50 -9.87
N ILE A 190 8.35 18.23 -8.76
CA ILE A 190 7.98 17.70 -7.44
C ILE A 190 6.46 17.79 -7.26
N ILE A 191 5.82 16.64 -7.07
CA ILE A 191 4.40 16.51 -6.76
C ILE A 191 4.26 16.35 -5.25
N THR A 192 3.57 17.30 -4.62
CA THR A 192 3.11 17.19 -3.23
C THR A 192 1.61 17.30 -3.19
N GLY A 193 0.93 16.26 -2.71
CA GLY A 193 -0.52 16.20 -2.65
C GLY A 193 -1.01 15.26 -1.56
N SER A 194 -2.23 15.48 -1.10
CA SER A 194 -2.89 14.59 -0.12
C SER A 194 -3.53 13.36 -0.79
N ARG A 195 -3.66 13.37 -2.13
CA ARG A 195 -4.31 12.31 -2.89
C ARG A 195 -3.31 11.34 -3.47
N ILE A 196 -3.51 10.04 -3.25
CA ILE A 196 -2.60 9.03 -3.79
C ILE A 196 -2.76 8.88 -5.31
N GLN A 197 -3.88 9.29 -5.91
CA GLN A 197 -4.03 9.22 -7.37
C GLN A 197 -3.07 10.15 -8.12
N ASP A 198 -2.62 11.23 -7.50
CA ASP A 198 -1.63 12.13 -8.11
C ASP A 198 -0.28 11.39 -8.34
N LEU A 199 -0.04 10.30 -7.61
CA LEU A 199 1.09 9.40 -7.81
C LEU A 199 1.03 8.65 -9.15
N ALA A 200 -0.14 8.50 -9.77
CA ALA A 200 -0.27 7.83 -11.06
C ALA A 200 0.48 8.56 -12.18
N GLU A 201 0.59 9.88 -12.07
CA GLU A 201 1.35 10.75 -12.99
C GLU A 201 2.84 10.81 -12.67
N ALA A 202 3.27 10.29 -11.51
CA ALA A 202 4.67 10.29 -11.10
C ALA A 202 5.44 9.10 -11.70
N ASP A 203 6.74 9.28 -11.87
CA ASP A 203 7.67 8.20 -12.24
C ASP A 203 8.22 7.51 -10.98
N ILE A 204 8.49 8.32 -9.96
CA ILE A 204 9.15 7.91 -8.72
C ILE A 204 8.29 8.32 -7.52
N LEU A 205 8.05 7.38 -6.62
CA LEU A 205 7.65 7.66 -5.24
C LEU A 205 8.91 7.87 -4.39
N PHE A 206 9.06 9.08 -3.85
CA PHE A 206 10.07 9.38 -2.84
C PHE A 206 9.41 9.37 -1.46
N ALA A 207 9.49 8.21 -0.79
CA ALA A 207 8.86 7.95 0.49
C ALA A 207 9.84 8.26 1.63
N CYS A 208 9.49 9.18 2.55
CA CYS A 208 10.40 9.59 3.63
C CYS A 208 9.77 9.53 5.02
N ARG A 209 10.40 8.77 5.92
CA ARG A 209 10.10 8.76 7.36
C ARG A 209 11.19 9.51 8.09
N THR A 210 10.80 10.54 8.86
CA THR A 210 11.73 11.34 9.67
C THR A 210 11.64 11.09 11.18
N ASP A 211 10.54 10.49 11.65
CA ASP A 211 10.25 10.30 13.07
C ASP A 211 9.95 8.83 13.42
N SER A 212 10.18 8.46 14.69
CA SER A 212 9.93 7.11 15.20
C SER A 212 8.45 6.84 15.49
N GLU A 213 7.69 7.89 15.82
CA GLU A 213 6.38 7.80 16.47
C GLU A 213 5.20 7.75 15.51
N GLY A 214 5.34 8.18 14.26
CA GLY A 214 4.27 8.20 13.27
C GLY A 214 3.85 6.80 12.78
N ARG A 215 2.55 6.62 12.57
CA ARG A 215 2.00 5.43 11.89
C ARG A 215 2.23 5.44 10.37
N LEU A 216 2.39 6.64 9.80
CA LEU A 216 2.65 6.91 8.39
C LEU A 216 1.76 6.10 7.43
N PHE A 217 0.45 6.13 7.68
CA PHE A 217 -0.52 5.45 6.84
C PHE A 217 -0.52 5.95 5.41
N ASN A 218 -0.34 7.25 5.20
CA ASN A 218 -0.13 7.85 3.89
C ASN A 218 1.10 7.28 3.16
N LEU A 219 2.21 7.05 3.87
CA LEU A 219 3.42 6.47 3.29
C LEU A 219 3.17 5.01 2.87
N ALA A 220 2.64 4.19 3.77
CA ALA A 220 2.38 2.78 3.49
C ALA A 220 1.38 2.62 2.33
N LEU A 221 0.31 3.42 2.34
CA LEU A 221 -0.69 3.50 1.28
C LEU A 221 -0.06 3.88 -0.07
N ALA A 222 0.76 4.94 -0.09
CA ALA A 222 1.44 5.39 -1.31
C ALA A 222 2.40 4.31 -1.85
N VAL A 223 3.16 3.62 -0.99
CA VAL A 223 4.05 2.53 -1.40
C VAL A 223 3.27 1.38 -2.03
N GLY A 224 2.15 0.98 -1.42
CA GLY A 224 1.28 -0.04 -2.00
C GLY A 224 0.73 0.34 -3.37
N TYR A 225 0.22 1.57 -3.49
CA TYR A 225 -0.33 2.09 -4.74
C TYR A 225 0.76 2.18 -5.83
N ALA A 226 1.91 2.77 -5.52
CA ALA A 226 3.05 2.90 -6.42
C ALA A 226 3.56 1.54 -6.91
N ASN A 227 3.64 0.56 -6.02
CA ASN A 227 4.06 -0.78 -6.38
C ASN A 227 3.12 -1.45 -7.38
N ALA A 228 1.81 -1.31 -7.16
CA ALA A 228 0.81 -1.90 -8.05
C ALA A 228 0.79 -1.26 -9.44
N LEU A 229 1.15 0.02 -9.54
CA LEU A 229 1.33 0.76 -10.79
C LEU A 229 2.69 0.53 -11.46
N GLY A 230 3.62 -0.17 -10.80
CA GLY A 230 4.98 -0.41 -11.32
C GLY A 230 5.87 0.84 -11.30
N LYS A 231 5.59 1.82 -10.42
CA LYS A 231 6.44 3.00 -10.22
C LYS A 231 7.71 2.63 -9.47
N GLN A 232 8.77 3.42 -9.66
CA GLN A 232 9.99 3.28 -8.87
C GLN A 232 9.75 3.83 -7.45
N ILE A 233 10.28 3.14 -6.44
CA ILE A 233 10.06 3.49 -5.04
C ILE A 233 11.41 3.66 -4.34
N LEU A 234 11.70 4.88 -3.89
CA LEU A 234 12.81 5.15 -2.96
C LEU A 234 12.23 5.34 -1.55
N PHE A 235 12.70 4.54 -0.59
CA PHE A 235 12.26 4.62 0.79
C PHE A 235 13.40 5.06 1.72
N ILE A 236 13.21 6.21 2.35
CA ILE A 236 14.15 6.83 3.28
C ILE A 236 13.59 6.65 4.69
N ASN A 237 14.28 5.89 5.53
CA ASN A 237 14.00 5.76 6.96
C ASN A 237 15.06 6.54 7.76
N GLN A 238 14.91 7.86 7.81
CA GLN A 238 15.89 8.77 8.40
C GLN A 238 16.23 8.38 9.83
N GLY A 239 17.52 8.31 10.16
CA GLY A 239 17.99 7.98 11.51
C GLY A 239 17.87 6.49 11.86
N ASP A 240 17.56 5.65 10.87
CA ASP A 240 17.39 4.20 10.99
C ASP A 240 16.47 3.80 12.14
N HIS A 241 15.33 4.51 12.26
CA HIS A 241 14.34 4.21 13.28
C HIS A 241 13.86 2.77 13.12
N TYR A 242 14.36 1.87 13.96
CA TYR A 242 13.99 0.46 13.89
C TYR A 242 12.52 0.29 14.24
N SER A 243 11.78 -0.34 13.35
CA SER A 243 10.42 -0.75 13.61
C SER A 243 10.06 -1.86 12.65
N HIS A 244 9.76 -3.04 13.22
CA HIS A 244 9.27 -4.22 12.50
C HIS A 244 8.10 -3.91 11.55
N ALA A 245 7.36 -2.84 11.84
CA ALA A 245 6.31 -2.36 10.96
C ALA A 245 6.84 -2.01 9.55
N TYR A 246 7.93 -1.26 9.47
CA TYR A 246 8.43 -0.79 8.17
C TYR A 246 9.27 -1.85 7.44
N ASP A 247 9.62 -2.97 8.08
CA ASP A 247 10.21 -4.13 7.39
C ASP A 247 9.25 -4.77 6.38
N TYR A 248 7.94 -4.50 6.48
CA TYR A 248 6.96 -4.89 5.47
C TYR A 248 6.93 -3.93 4.27
N VAL A 249 7.40 -2.69 4.43
CA VAL A 249 7.47 -1.67 3.37
C VAL A 249 8.76 -1.81 2.58
N LYS A 250 9.88 -2.10 3.26
CA LYS A 250 11.22 -2.25 2.64
C LYS A 250 11.23 -3.16 1.39
N PRO A 251 10.59 -4.34 1.36
CA PRO A 251 10.61 -5.23 0.19
C PRO A 251 9.93 -4.63 -1.05
N PHE A 252 9.09 -3.61 -0.88
CA PHE A 252 8.41 -2.91 -1.96
C PHE A 252 9.27 -1.81 -2.58
N ALA A 253 10.29 -1.32 -1.87
CA ALA A 253 11.19 -0.30 -2.36
C ALA A 253 12.26 -0.85 -3.30
N ASP A 254 12.62 -0.08 -4.31
CA ASP A 254 13.75 -0.34 -5.21
C ASP A 254 15.07 0.19 -4.62
N GLY A 255 14.99 1.22 -3.76
CA GLY A 255 16.09 1.73 -2.95
C GLY A 255 15.68 2.00 -1.51
N TYR A 256 16.52 1.60 -0.54
CA TYR A 256 16.33 1.87 0.89
C TYR A 256 17.53 2.62 1.46
N PHE A 257 17.27 3.74 2.15
CA PHE A 257 18.30 4.61 2.72
C PHE A 257 17.97 4.99 4.15
N THR A 258 18.99 5.20 4.98
CA THR A 258 18.82 5.61 6.39
C THR A 258 19.06 7.11 6.59
N THR A 259 19.45 7.82 5.51
CA THR A 259 19.59 9.27 5.50
C THR A 259 18.96 9.89 4.24
N LEU A 260 18.45 11.11 4.39
CA LEU A 260 17.85 11.90 3.32
C LEU A 260 18.90 12.27 2.28
N ASP A 261 20.14 12.56 2.70
CA ASP A 261 21.22 12.91 1.79
C ASP A 261 21.61 11.73 0.88
N GLU A 262 21.64 10.48 1.39
CA GLU A 262 21.84 9.30 0.55
C GLU A 262 20.67 9.09 -0.42
N GLY A 263 19.44 9.25 0.06
CA GLY A 263 18.25 9.16 -0.78
C GLY A 263 18.25 10.21 -1.91
N LEU A 264 18.64 11.45 -1.61
CA LEU A 264 18.74 12.54 -2.57
C LEU A 264 19.84 12.30 -3.60
N ARG A 265 21.00 11.81 -3.18
CA ARG A 265 22.08 11.41 -4.11
C ARG A 265 21.65 10.29 -5.05
N TYR A 266 20.94 9.28 -4.53
CA TYR A 266 20.42 8.22 -5.38
C TYR A 266 19.33 8.72 -6.33
N LEU A 267 18.50 9.65 -5.87
CA LEU A 267 17.50 10.28 -6.71
C LEU A 267 18.15 11.10 -7.84
N ASP A 268 19.19 11.90 -7.56
CA ASP A 268 19.98 12.61 -8.58
C ASP A 268 20.49 11.65 -9.66
N TYR A 269 21.07 10.51 -9.24
CA TYR A 269 21.49 9.45 -10.17
C TYR A 269 20.31 8.89 -10.98
N ALA A 270 19.18 8.60 -10.33
CA ALA A 270 18.01 8.02 -10.98
C ALA A 270 17.36 8.96 -12.03
N VAL A 271 17.46 10.28 -11.84
CA VAL A 271 16.95 11.29 -12.77
C VAL A 271 18.03 11.83 -13.73
N GLY A 272 19.21 11.22 -13.75
CA GLY A 272 20.27 11.52 -14.70
C GLY A 272 21.01 12.84 -14.44
N ILE A 273 21.06 13.32 -13.20
CA ILE A 273 21.76 14.56 -12.81
C ILE A 273 23.10 14.19 -12.17
N GLU A 274 24.07 13.86 -13.01
CA GLU A 274 25.38 13.33 -12.60
C GLU A 274 26.32 14.40 -12.01
N ASP A 275 26.15 15.67 -12.39
CA ASP A 275 27.02 16.78 -11.97
C ASP A 275 26.95 17.10 -10.46
N ARG A 276 26.00 16.50 -9.71
CA ARG A 276 25.82 16.65 -8.26
C ARG A 276 26.28 15.45 -7.42
N LEU A 277 26.78 14.39 -8.07
CA LEU A 277 27.12 13.11 -7.41
C LEU A 277 28.49 13.07 -6.73
#